data_AF-A0A2P7S3T1-F1
#
_entry.id   AF-A0A2P7S3T1-F1
#
_cell.length_a   1.000
_cell.length_b   1.000
_cell.length_c   1.000
_cell.angle_alpha   90.00
_cell.angle_beta   90.00
_cell.angle_gamma   90.00
#
_symmetry.space_group_name_H-M   'P 1'
#
loop_
_entity.id
_entity.type
_entity.pdbx_description
1 polymer ?
#
loop_
_entity_poly.entity_id
_entity_poly.type
_entity_poly.pdbx_seq_one_letter_code
_entity_poly.pdbx_strand_id
1 'polypeptide(L)'
;MPVEIGGLNSTIPLVAAGRLGLPVVDADGMARAFPEVQMVSFGIAGVPAAPMVLVNEHGDYALVQADDNNRVERVARSVCEAMGGVVHAASYIMSGQQARAHAIHGTLSMAIGLGAAVRTARNAGRNLLASILGYLDGTGIYDGSAQIFAARSSISTVRSAPVSTSARPKLKTMAAASPRSGFATRTCWCGRANECLPSCRI
;
A
#
# COMPACT_ATOMS: atom_id res chain seq x y z
N MET A 1 0.36 13.33 -3.96
CA MET A 1 0.87 11.97 -3.66
C MET A 1 -0.30 11.01 -3.56
N PRO A 2 -0.10 9.71 -3.75
CA PRO A 2 -1.11 8.71 -3.44
C PRO A 2 -1.51 8.66 -1.97
N VAL A 3 -2.75 8.25 -1.73
CA VAL A 3 -3.21 7.89 -0.38
C VAL A 3 -2.64 6.54 0.05
N GLU A 4 -2.41 5.64 -0.92
CA GLU A 4 -1.83 4.31 -0.71
C GLU A 4 -1.10 3.80 -1.97
N ILE A 5 -0.15 2.89 -1.79
CA ILE A 5 0.42 2.07 -2.86
C ILE A 5 -0.42 0.80 -3.05
N GLY A 6 -1.39 0.90 -3.96
CA GLY A 6 -2.22 -0.23 -4.40
C GLY A 6 -2.96 0.10 -5.70
N GLY A 7 -2.93 -0.81 -6.68
CA GLY A 7 -3.74 -0.76 -7.90
C GLY A 7 -3.85 0.63 -8.55
N LEU A 8 -5.08 1.13 -8.71
CA LEU A 8 -5.36 2.44 -9.29
C LEU A 8 -5.06 3.60 -8.34
N ASN A 9 -5.12 3.39 -7.03
CA ASN A 9 -4.90 4.44 -6.02
C ASN A 9 -3.47 4.99 -6.05
N SER A 10 -2.50 4.18 -6.49
CA SER A 10 -1.10 4.62 -6.69
C SER A 10 -0.87 5.37 -7.99
N THR A 11 -1.68 5.13 -9.03
CA THR A 11 -1.42 5.62 -10.39
C THR A 11 -2.26 6.84 -10.76
N ILE A 12 -3.52 6.92 -10.33
CA ILE A 12 -4.40 8.07 -10.58
C ILE A 12 -3.78 9.40 -10.13
N PRO A 13 -3.14 9.51 -8.94
CA PRO A 13 -2.47 10.74 -8.52
C PRO A 13 -1.34 11.18 -9.44
N LEU A 14 -0.64 10.23 -10.10
CA LEU A 14 0.41 10.54 -11.07
C LEU A 14 -0.18 11.16 -12.34
N VAL A 15 -1.30 10.60 -12.81
CA VAL A 15 -2.04 11.10 -13.97
C VAL A 15 -2.60 12.50 -13.68
N ALA A 16 -3.23 12.68 -12.51
CA ALA A 16 -3.78 13.96 -12.08
C ALA A 16 -2.67 15.03 -11.99
N ALA A 17 -1.55 14.72 -11.35
CA ALA A 17 -0.42 15.63 -11.26
C ALA A 17 0.16 16.00 -12.63
N GLY A 18 0.32 15.03 -13.53
CA GLY A 18 0.77 15.26 -14.90
C GLY A 18 -0.16 16.17 -15.70
N ARG A 19 -1.48 16.01 -15.56
CA ARG A 19 -2.48 16.88 -16.20
C ARG A 19 -2.50 18.30 -15.63
N LEU A 20 -2.23 18.45 -14.35
CA LEU A 20 -2.23 19.74 -13.66
C LEU A 20 -0.87 20.46 -13.68
N GLY A 21 0.19 19.82 -14.19
CA GLY A 21 1.55 20.36 -14.14
C GLY A 21 2.11 20.45 -12.72
N LEU A 22 1.66 19.59 -11.81
CA LEU A 22 2.08 19.57 -10.41
C LEU A 22 3.15 18.50 -10.14
N PRO A 23 4.09 18.75 -9.20
CA PRO A 23 5.01 17.72 -8.77
C PRO A 23 4.30 16.63 -7.96
N VAL A 24 4.80 15.40 -8.07
CA VAL A 24 4.39 14.30 -7.21
C VAL A 24 5.41 14.12 -6.10
N VAL A 25 4.94 14.12 -4.85
CA VAL A 25 5.75 13.73 -3.69
C VAL A 25 5.90 12.20 -3.68
N ASP A 26 7.14 11.72 -3.59
CA ASP A 26 7.49 10.30 -3.43
C ASP A 26 7.19 9.81 -2.02
N ALA A 27 5.91 9.64 -1.74
CA ALA A 27 5.37 9.14 -0.49
C ALA A 27 3.94 8.62 -0.70
N ASP A 28 3.41 7.91 0.29
CA ASP A 28 1.97 7.64 0.41
C ASP A 28 1.51 7.71 1.88
N GLY A 29 0.25 7.36 2.13
CA GLY A 29 -0.29 7.27 3.49
C GLY A 29 -0.18 5.91 4.15
N MET A 30 0.12 4.81 3.46
CA MET A 30 -0.06 3.44 3.99
C MET A 30 1.06 2.45 3.67
N ALA A 31 1.88 2.69 2.65
CA ALA A 31 2.88 1.80 2.03
C ALA A 31 2.33 0.46 1.48
N ARG A 32 1.03 0.25 1.61
CA ARG A 32 0.24 -0.91 1.18
C ARG A 32 -1.22 -0.48 1.11
N ALA A 33 -2.13 -1.38 0.75
CA ALA A 33 -3.55 -1.09 0.77
C ALA A 33 -4.24 -1.48 2.09
N PHE A 34 -5.11 -0.61 2.59
CA PHE A 34 -6.05 -0.86 3.69
C PHE A 34 -7.46 -0.36 3.32
N PRO A 35 -8.52 -0.93 3.91
CA PRO A 35 -9.88 -0.73 3.41
C PRO A 35 -10.52 0.63 3.73
N GLU A 36 -10.01 1.39 4.70
CA GLU A 36 -10.69 2.57 5.23
C GLU A 36 -9.76 3.80 5.30
N VAL A 37 -10.32 4.98 5.01
CA VAL A 37 -9.55 6.21 4.78
C VAL A 37 -8.77 6.69 6.00
N GLN A 38 -9.24 6.41 7.23
CA GLN A 38 -8.58 6.84 8.46
C GLN A 38 -7.34 6.00 8.82
N MET A 39 -7.11 4.86 8.15
CA MET A 39 -5.97 3.97 8.44
C MET A 39 -4.63 4.49 7.89
N VAL A 40 -4.66 5.60 7.14
CA VAL A 40 -3.46 6.28 6.67
C VAL A 40 -2.66 6.89 7.83
N SER A 41 -1.34 6.87 7.72
CA SER A 41 -0.35 7.42 8.66
C SER A 41 -0.65 8.87 9.08
N PHE A 42 -0.99 9.75 8.14
CA PHE A 42 -1.37 11.13 8.48
C PHE A 42 -2.76 11.24 9.14
N GLY A 43 -3.66 10.29 8.91
CA GLY A 43 -4.94 10.20 9.61
C GLY A 43 -4.75 9.77 11.06
N ILE A 44 -3.84 8.81 11.30
CA ILE A 44 -3.38 8.44 12.65
C ILE A 44 -2.71 9.63 13.35
N ALA A 45 -1.98 10.47 12.61
CA ALA A 45 -1.37 11.70 13.12
C ALA A 45 -2.37 12.85 13.35
N GLY A 46 -3.67 12.63 13.13
CA GLY A 46 -4.73 13.60 13.39
C GLY A 46 -4.96 14.63 12.27
N VAL A 47 -4.39 14.42 11.08
CA VAL A 47 -4.74 15.24 9.92
C VAL A 47 -6.19 14.92 9.51
N PRO A 48 -7.06 15.92 9.33
CA PRO A 48 -8.42 15.67 8.90
C PRO A 48 -8.47 15.24 7.43
N ALA A 49 -9.26 14.21 7.15
CA ALA A 49 -9.58 13.78 5.79
C ALA A 49 -10.46 14.82 5.08
N ALA A 50 -11.29 15.53 5.85
CA ALA A 50 -12.13 16.61 5.38
C ALA A 50 -11.34 17.92 5.18
N PRO A 51 -11.71 18.75 4.18
CA PRO A 51 -12.73 18.47 3.18
C PRO A 51 -12.28 17.37 2.22
N MET A 52 -13.19 16.45 1.89
CA MET A 52 -12.98 15.41 0.89
C MET A 52 -13.87 15.68 -0.32
N VAL A 53 -13.26 15.76 -1.50
CA VAL A 53 -13.99 15.85 -2.77
C VAL A 53 -14.09 14.46 -3.37
N LEU A 54 -15.29 14.09 -3.81
CA LEU A 54 -15.58 12.86 -4.56
C LEU A 54 -16.11 13.23 -5.93
N VAL A 55 -15.67 12.54 -6.98
CA VAL A 55 -16.11 12.76 -8.36
C VAL A 55 -16.32 11.42 -9.07
N ASN A 56 -17.44 11.24 -9.77
CA ASN A 56 -17.72 10.06 -10.59
C ASN A 56 -17.35 10.28 -12.08
N GLU A 57 -17.58 9.27 -12.92
CA GLU A 57 -17.31 9.31 -14.36
C GLU A 57 -18.22 10.27 -15.15
N HIS A 58 -19.39 10.60 -14.59
CA HIS A 58 -20.34 11.54 -15.19
C HIS A 58 -19.98 13.01 -14.88
N GLY A 59 -19.03 13.23 -13.97
CA GLY A 59 -18.63 14.55 -13.51
C GLY A 59 -19.49 15.09 -12.36
N ASP A 60 -20.39 14.27 -11.80
CA ASP A 60 -21.05 14.58 -10.54
C ASP A 60 -20.00 14.63 -9.45
N TYR A 61 -20.12 15.62 -8.56
CA TYR A 61 -19.20 15.76 -7.44
C TYR A 61 -19.92 16.01 -6.13
N ALA A 62 -19.29 15.57 -5.05
CA ALA A 62 -19.74 15.81 -3.69
C ALA A 62 -18.57 16.30 -2.84
N LEU A 63 -18.87 17.22 -1.92
CA LEU A 63 -17.94 17.64 -0.87
C LEU A 63 -18.40 17.02 0.45
N VAL A 64 -17.53 16.22 1.06
CA VAL A 64 -17.75 15.62 2.37
C VAL A 64 -17.01 16.43 3.41
N GLN A 65 -17.76 17.01 4.33
CA GLN A 65 -17.27 17.72 5.50
C GLN A 65 -17.75 17.03 6.78
N ALA A 66 -16.83 16.65 7.65
CA ALA A 66 -17.13 16.11 8.97
C ALA A 66 -15.99 16.44 9.95
N ASP A 67 -16.26 16.26 11.24
CA ASP A 67 -15.34 16.50 12.36
C ASP A 67 -14.39 15.33 12.67
N ASP A 68 -14.67 14.15 12.13
CA ASP A 68 -13.88 12.92 12.34
C ASP A 68 -13.74 12.11 11.05
N ASN A 69 -12.59 11.44 10.89
CA ASN A 69 -12.25 10.69 9.69
C ASN A 69 -13.13 9.44 9.50
N ASN A 70 -13.62 8.80 10.56
CA ASN A 70 -14.56 7.68 10.41
C ASN A 70 -15.93 8.16 9.90
N ARG A 71 -16.35 9.38 10.26
CA ARG A 71 -17.55 9.99 9.70
C ARG A 71 -17.37 10.35 8.23
N VAL A 72 -16.21 10.90 7.86
CA VAL A 72 -15.86 11.15 6.45
C VAL A 72 -15.95 9.85 5.65
N GLU A 73 -15.33 8.76 6.12
CA GLU A 73 -15.40 7.43 5.51
C GLU A 73 -16.83 6.96 5.27
N ARG A 74 -17.67 6.99 6.32
CA ARG A 74 -19.06 6.52 6.23
C ARG A 74 -19.87 7.31 5.20
N VAL A 75 -19.76 8.64 5.22
CA VAL A 75 -20.48 9.49 4.26
C VAL A 75 -19.94 9.29 2.85
N ALA A 76 -18.62 9.27 2.69
CA ALA A 76 -17.99 9.09 1.39
C ALA A 76 -18.36 7.75 0.75
N ARG A 77 -18.46 6.68 1.54
CA ARG A 77 -18.87 5.36 1.09
C ARG A 77 -20.32 5.35 0.59
N SER A 78 -21.26 5.95 1.33
CA SER A 78 -22.65 6.06 0.88
C SER A 78 -22.80 6.90 -0.38
N VAL A 79 -22.01 7.98 -0.51
CA VAL A 79 -21.98 8.79 -1.75
C VAL A 79 -21.42 7.98 -2.92
N CYS A 80 -20.34 7.23 -2.70
CA CYS A 80 -19.74 6.36 -3.72
C CYS A 80 -20.75 5.31 -4.23
N GLU A 81 -21.50 4.68 -3.33
CA GLU A 81 -22.57 3.73 -3.70
C GLU A 81 -23.64 4.39 -4.56
N ALA A 82 -24.11 5.58 -4.17
CA ALA A 82 -25.09 6.34 -4.95
C ALA A 82 -24.56 6.80 -6.32
N MET A 83 -23.23 6.96 -6.45
CA MET A 83 -22.52 7.36 -7.67
C MET A 83 -22.15 6.18 -8.58
N GLY A 84 -22.59 4.95 -8.30
CA GLY A 84 -22.31 3.78 -9.15
C GLY A 84 -21.16 2.89 -8.66
N GLY A 85 -20.64 3.14 -7.46
CA GLY A 85 -19.69 2.27 -6.75
C GLY A 85 -18.22 2.55 -7.03
N VAL A 86 -17.89 3.53 -7.87
CA VAL A 86 -16.53 3.98 -8.12
C VAL A 86 -16.48 5.50 -8.16
N VAL A 87 -15.57 6.10 -7.39
CA VAL A 87 -15.33 7.54 -7.39
C VAL A 87 -13.84 7.82 -7.27
N HIS A 88 -13.42 8.98 -7.76
CA HIS A 88 -12.11 9.56 -7.47
C HIS A 88 -12.21 10.50 -6.28
N ALA A 89 -11.27 10.38 -5.34
CA ALA A 89 -11.25 11.16 -4.13
C ALA A 89 -10.01 12.06 -4.05
N ALA A 90 -10.20 13.29 -3.56
CA ALA A 90 -9.14 14.16 -3.10
C ALA A 90 -9.44 14.55 -1.64
N SER A 91 -8.51 14.26 -0.73
CA SER A 91 -8.68 14.42 0.73
C SER A 91 -7.34 14.73 1.38
N TYR A 92 -7.35 14.97 2.69
CA TYR A 92 -6.14 15.19 3.50
C TYR A 92 -5.24 16.32 2.96
N ILE A 93 -5.82 17.51 2.87
CA ILE A 93 -5.06 18.71 2.52
C ILE A 93 -4.02 18.95 3.60
N MET A 94 -2.75 19.01 3.20
CA MET A 94 -1.61 19.10 4.10
C MET A 94 -0.62 20.15 3.65
N SER A 95 0.01 20.80 4.64
CA SER A 95 1.27 21.52 4.41
C SER A 95 2.41 20.54 4.08
N GLY A 96 3.46 21.04 3.45
CA GLY A 96 4.67 20.24 3.21
C GLY A 96 5.35 19.73 4.49
N GLN A 97 5.19 20.45 5.62
CA GLN A 97 5.68 20.02 6.93
C GLN A 97 4.91 18.80 7.45
N GLN A 98 3.57 18.84 7.38
CA GLN A 98 2.73 17.70 7.79
C GLN A 98 2.99 16.47 6.91
N ALA A 99 3.08 16.66 5.59
CA ALA A 99 3.39 15.57 4.67
C ALA A 99 4.76 14.94 5.00
N ARG A 100 5.79 15.75 5.27
CA ARG A 100 7.12 15.26 5.66
C ARG A 100 7.10 14.52 7.00
N ALA A 101 6.31 14.99 7.96
CA ALA A 101 6.27 14.42 9.29
C ALA A 101 5.47 13.11 9.37
N HIS A 102 4.48 12.94 8.48
CA HIS A 102 3.45 11.92 8.66
C HIS A 102 3.23 10.99 7.48
N ALA A 103 3.73 11.29 6.27
CA ALA A 103 3.64 10.36 5.15
C ALA A 103 4.74 9.29 5.20
N ILE A 104 4.52 8.17 4.52
CA ILE A 104 5.54 7.12 4.37
C ILE A 104 6.31 7.39 3.08
N HIS A 105 7.60 7.69 3.22
CA HIS A 105 8.45 8.16 2.12
C HIS A 105 8.99 7.01 1.24
N GLY A 106 9.29 7.32 -0.03
CA GLY A 106 10.01 6.41 -0.93
C GLY A 106 9.15 5.31 -1.56
N THR A 107 7.84 5.33 -1.34
CA THR A 107 6.94 4.24 -1.73
C THR A 107 6.73 4.16 -3.24
N LEU A 108 6.74 5.29 -3.95
CA LEU A 108 6.69 5.31 -5.43
C LEU A 108 8.02 4.84 -6.02
N SER A 109 9.15 5.33 -5.49
CA SER A 109 10.48 4.85 -5.92
C SER A 109 10.63 3.35 -5.72
N MET A 110 10.17 2.83 -4.58
CA MET A 110 10.17 1.40 -4.29
C MET A 110 9.33 0.61 -5.31
N ALA A 111 8.12 1.07 -5.61
CA ALA A 111 7.24 0.44 -6.60
C ALA A 111 7.84 0.46 -8.02
N ILE A 112 8.48 1.58 -8.41
CA ILE A 112 9.17 1.72 -9.70
C ILE A 112 10.32 0.73 -9.82
N GLY A 113 11.18 0.65 -8.79
CA GLY A 113 12.32 -0.26 -8.79
C GLY A 113 11.90 -1.73 -8.77
N LEU A 114 10.85 -2.08 -8.02
CA LEU A 114 10.28 -3.42 -8.04
C LEU A 114 9.75 -3.78 -9.44
N GLY A 115 9.03 -2.86 -10.07
CA GLY A 115 8.57 -3.02 -11.45
C GLY A 115 9.72 -3.18 -12.45
N ALA A 116 10.83 -2.45 -12.25
CA ALA A 116 12.03 -2.59 -13.07
C ALA A 116 12.69 -3.96 -12.89
N ALA A 117 12.84 -4.44 -11.66
CA ALA A 117 13.37 -5.77 -11.36
C ALA A 117 12.54 -6.88 -12.05
N VAL A 118 11.21 -6.79 -11.98
CA VAL A 118 10.30 -7.73 -12.65
C VAL A 118 10.46 -7.68 -14.18
N ARG A 119 10.49 -6.48 -14.77
CA ARG A 119 10.66 -6.33 -16.23
C ARG A 119 12.00 -6.87 -16.71
N THR A 120 13.10 -6.55 -16.03
CA THR A 120 14.44 -7.05 -16.36
C THR A 120 14.51 -8.57 -16.25
N ALA A 121 13.98 -9.14 -15.17
CA ALA A 121 13.95 -10.59 -14.99
C ALA A 121 13.16 -11.30 -16.08
N ARG A 122 11.99 -10.75 -16.45
CA ARG A 122 11.15 -11.28 -17.54
C ARG A 122 11.88 -11.27 -18.88
N ASN A 123 12.49 -10.14 -19.24
CA ASN A 123 13.19 -9.99 -20.52
C ASN A 123 14.43 -10.90 -20.62
N ALA A 124 15.06 -11.18 -19.50
CA ALA A 124 16.24 -12.06 -19.42
C ALA A 124 15.88 -13.54 -19.16
N GLY A 125 14.60 -13.92 -19.11
CA GLY A 125 14.18 -15.30 -18.82
C GLY A 125 14.57 -15.79 -17.41
N ARG A 126 14.78 -14.88 -16.46
CA ARG A 126 15.18 -15.20 -15.08
C ARG A 126 13.96 -15.51 -14.21
N ASN A 127 14.20 -16.17 -13.08
CA ASN A 127 13.16 -16.43 -12.08
C ASN A 127 12.62 -15.09 -11.51
N LEU A 128 11.34 -14.82 -11.75
CA LEU A 128 10.67 -13.57 -11.33
C LEU A 128 10.62 -13.44 -9.81
N LEU A 129 10.27 -14.52 -9.11
CA LEU A 129 10.13 -14.52 -7.66
C LEU A 129 11.48 -14.24 -7.00
N ALA A 130 12.54 -14.93 -7.42
CA ALA A 130 13.90 -14.69 -6.90
C ALA A 130 14.35 -13.23 -7.14
N SER A 131 13.97 -12.64 -8.29
CA SER A 131 14.31 -11.26 -8.61
C SER A 131 13.52 -10.25 -7.77
N ILE A 132 12.26 -10.54 -7.46
CA ILE A 132 11.43 -9.75 -6.55
C ILE A 132 12.02 -9.80 -5.13
N LEU A 133 12.29 -10.99 -4.61
CA LEU A 133 12.84 -11.17 -3.26
C LEU A 133 14.20 -10.49 -3.14
N GLY A 134 15.10 -10.70 -4.11
CA GLY A 134 16.42 -10.04 -4.12
C GLY A 134 16.34 -8.52 -4.20
N TYR A 135 15.36 -7.96 -4.93
CA TYR A 135 15.12 -6.52 -4.92
C TYR A 135 14.64 -6.03 -3.55
N LEU A 136 13.63 -6.70 -2.97
CA LEU A 136 13.05 -6.33 -1.68
C LEU A 136 14.09 -6.39 -0.55
N ASP A 137 14.86 -7.48 -0.47
CA ASP A 137 15.93 -7.63 0.53
C ASP A 137 17.04 -6.58 0.31
N GLY A 138 17.33 -6.24 -0.96
CA GLY A 138 18.28 -5.20 -1.32
C GLY A 138 17.86 -3.77 -0.93
N THR A 139 16.59 -3.54 -0.59
CA THR A 139 16.12 -2.22 -0.14
C THR A 139 16.52 -1.90 1.31
N GLY A 140 16.81 -2.91 2.13
CA GLY A 140 17.00 -2.76 3.57
C GLY A 140 15.74 -2.41 4.36
N ILE A 141 14.57 -2.32 3.70
CA ILE A 141 13.26 -2.13 4.34
C ILE A 141 12.65 -3.47 4.72
N TYR A 142 12.81 -4.45 3.83
CA TYR A 142 12.38 -5.83 4.04
C TYR A 142 13.60 -6.68 4.36
N ASP A 143 13.48 -7.50 5.40
CA ASP A 143 14.49 -8.49 5.77
C ASP A 143 13.84 -9.88 5.78
N GLY A 144 14.51 -10.84 5.15
CA GLY A 144 14.05 -12.22 5.06
C GLY A 144 12.81 -12.43 4.18
N SER A 145 12.70 -11.73 3.04
CA SER A 145 11.60 -11.93 2.11
C SER A 145 11.56 -13.39 1.64
N ALA A 146 10.45 -14.09 1.87
CA ALA A 146 10.33 -15.50 1.58
C ALA A 146 9.01 -15.86 0.90
N GLN A 147 9.04 -16.93 0.11
CA GLN A 147 7.83 -17.54 -0.40
C GLN A 147 7.11 -18.29 0.71
N ILE A 148 5.97 -17.76 1.15
CA ILE A 148 5.11 -18.40 2.16
C ILE A 148 4.08 -19.35 1.55
N PHE A 149 3.73 -19.17 0.28
CA PHE A 149 2.79 -20.03 -0.43
C PHE A 149 3.25 -20.27 -1.87
N ALA A 150 3.24 -21.53 -2.28
CA ALA A 150 3.43 -21.94 -3.66
C ALA A 150 2.10 -22.51 -4.16
N ALA A 151 1.32 -21.72 -4.88
CA ALA A 151 0.15 -22.22 -5.57
C ALA A 151 0.61 -23.22 -6.64
N ARG A 152 0.25 -24.50 -6.51
CA ARG A 152 0.33 -25.42 -7.65
C ARG A 152 -0.82 -25.08 -8.59
N SER A 153 -0.53 -24.38 -9.68
CA SER A 153 -1.46 -24.22 -10.79
C SER A 153 -1.49 -25.52 -11.61
N SER A 154 -1.97 -26.61 -11.02
CA SER A 154 -2.60 -27.67 -11.79
C SER A 154 -4.09 -27.38 -11.79
N ILE A 155 -4.56 -26.59 -12.75
CA ILE A 155 -5.93 -26.78 -13.23
C ILE A 155 -5.90 -28.12 -13.96
N SER A 156 -6.03 -29.21 -13.21
CA SER A 156 -6.58 -30.42 -13.78
C SER A 156 -8.07 -30.13 -13.93
N THR A 157 -8.58 -30.16 -15.15
CA THR A 157 -10.02 -30.22 -15.37
C THR A 157 -10.52 -31.43 -14.60
N VAL A 158 -11.17 -31.22 -13.46
CA VAL A 158 -11.86 -32.29 -12.74
C VAL A 158 -13.04 -32.67 -13.62
N ARG A 159 -12.84 -33.65 -14.52
CA ARG A 159 -13.97 -34.44 -15.03
C ARG A 159 -14.53 -35.14 -13.79
N SER A 160 -15.74 -34.78 -13.40
CA SER A 160 -16.47 -35.41 -12.31
C SER A 160 -16.57 -36.91 -12.58
N ALA A 161 -15.76 -37.71 -11.89
CA ALA A 161 -16.00 -39.14 -11.73
C ALA A 161 -17.09 -39.32 -10.65
N PRO A 162 -18.01 -40.29 -10.79
CA PRO A 162 -19.09 -40.50 -9.83
C PRO A 162 -18.53 -40.83 -8.44
N VAL A 163 -19.12 -40.22 -7.42
CA VAL A 163 -18.76 -40.39 -6.01
C VAL A 163 -19.02 -41.83 -5.57
N SER A 164 -17.94 -42.56 -5.30
CA SER A 164 -17.96 -43.82 -4.55
C SER A 164 -17.86 -43.50 -3.05
N THR A 165 -18.89 -43.88 -2.30
CA THR A 165 -18.97 -43.70 -0.85
C THR A 165 -18.25 -44.84 -0.13
N SER A 166 -17.05 -44.60 0.41
CA SER A 166 -16.63 -45.23 1.68
C SER A 166 -15.32 -44.65 2.24
N ALA A 167 -15.26 -44.66 3.58
CA ALA A 167 -14.11 -44.46 4.46
C ALA A 167 -13.74 -43.02 4.91
N ARG A 168 -14.08 -42.71 6.17
CA ARG A 168 -13.58 -41.57 6.96
C ARG A 168 -12.13 -41.81 7.43
N PRO A 169 -11.21 -40.84 7.37
CA PRO A 169 -9.93 -40.90 8.08
C PRO A 169 -10.01 -40.26 9.47
N LYS A 170 -9.28 -40.84 10.44
CA LYS A 170 -9.16 -40.40 11.84
C LYS A 170 -8.20 -39.21 11.97
N LEU A 171 -8.58 -38.22 12.78
CA LEU A 171 -7.80 -37.03 13.15
C LEU A 171 -6.64 -37.40 14.10
N LYS A 172 -5.44 -36.88 13.88
CA LYS A 172 -4.35 -36.83 14.87
C LYS A 172 -4.00 -35.38 15.20
N THR A 173 -3.98 -35.07 16.48
CA THR A 173 -3.57 -33.82 17.12
C THR A 173 -2.05 -33.68 17.19
N MET A 174 -1.52 -32.46 17.05
CA MET A 174 -0.17 -32.09 17.49
C MET A 174 -0.16 -30.68 18.09
N ALA A 175 0.66 -30.55 19.14
CA ALA A 175 0.73 -29.47 20.11
C ALA A 175 1.69 -28.33 19.72
N ALA A 176 1.56 -27.22 20.44
CA ALA A 176 2.17 -25.90 20.23
C ALA A 176 3.64 -25.77 20.72
N ALA A 177 4.32 -24.72 20.24
CA ALA A 177 5.45 -24.08 20.93
C ALA A 177 5.56 -22.58 20.54
N SER A 178 6.07 -21.79 21.48
CA SER A 178 5.96 -20.31 21.60
C SER A 178 7.36 -19.62 21.50
N PRO A 179 7.53 -18.30 21.76
CA PRO A 179 8.23 -17.36 20.85
C PRO A 179 9.54 -16.77 21.41
N ARG A 180 10.29 -15.98 20.61
CA ARG A 180 11.31 -15.03 21.13
C ARG A 180 11.41 -13.70 20.34
N SER A 181 11.59 -12.63 21.13
CA SER A 181 12.02 -11.23 20.89
C SER A 181 13.28 -11.11 20.00
N GLY A 182 13.61 -10.04 19.26
CA GLY A 182 13.39 -8.59 19.35
C GLY A 182 14.76 -7.89 19.21
N PHE A 183 14.92 -6.79 18.46
CA PHE A 183 16.00 -5.78 18.62
C PHE A 183 15.82 -4.57 17.68
N ALA A 184 16.22 -3.38 18.16
CA ALA A 184 16.08 -2.07 17.51
C ALA A 184 17.44 -1.53 17.03
N THR A 185 17.47 -0.75 15.95
CA THR A 185 18.54 0.24 15.68
C THR A 185 18.01 1.44 14.88
N ARG A 186 18.56 2.63 15.17
CA ARG A 186 18.19 3.96 14.63
C ARG A 186 19.10 4.33 13.46
N THR A 187 18.60 5.07 12.47
CA THR A 187 19.42 5.71 11.41
C THR A 187 18.94 7.13 11.09
N CYS A 188 19.93 8.02 10.89
CA CYS A 188 19.80 9.48 10.72
C CYS A 188 19.55 9.87 9.25
N TRP A 189 18.68 10.84 9.00
CA TRP A 189 18.13 11.18 7.68
C TRP A 189 18.66 12.53 7.15
N CYS A 190 19.93 12.58 6.72
CA CYS A 190 20.38 13.67 5.85
C CYS A 190 21.55 13.22 4.95
N GLY A 191 21.29 13.13 3.64
CA GLY A 191 22.23 12.67 2.62
C GLY A 191 23.33 13.67 2.24
N ARG A 192 24.03 14.28 3.20
CA ARG A 192 25.29 15.01 2.95
C ARG A 192 26.28 14.79 4.11
N ALA A 193 27.46 14.27 3.79
CA ALA A 193 28.36 13.64 4.75
C ALA A 193 29.07 14.58 5.75
N ASN A 194 29.00 15.91 5.64
CA ASN A 194 29.89 16.78 6.44
C ASN A 194 29.28 18.06 7.05
N GLU A 195 27.96 18.26 7.06
CA GLU A 195 27.36 19.42 7.74
C GLU A 195 26.08 19.05 8.49
N CYS A 196 26.22 18.53 9.72
CA CYS A 196 25.09 18.39 10.65
C CYS A 196 24.91 19.69 11.44
N LEU A 197 23.96 20.53 11.00
CA LEU A 197 23.50 21.70 11.75
C LEU A 197 22.97 21.28 13.15
N PRO A 198 23.14 22.11 14.19
CA PRO A 198 22.67 21.80 15.55
C PRO A 198 21.17 21.54 15.66
N SER A 199 20.35 22.05 14.73
CA SER A 199 18.90 21.78 14.65
C SER A 199 18.54 20.41 14.02
N CYS A 200 19.53 19.69 13.47
CA CYS A 200 19.38 18.34 12.94
C CYS A 200 20.00 17.27 13.85
N ARG A 201 20.42 17.64 15.07
CA ARG A 201 20.89 16.71 16.08
C ARG A 201 19.76 16.46 17.09
N ILE A 202 19.35 15.19 17.18
CA ILE A 202 18.45 14.60 18.20
C ILE A 202 19.25 14.38 19.48
#